data_AF-A0A7C3AR41-F1
#
_entry.id   AF-A0A7C3AR41-F1
#
_cell.length_a   1.000
_cell.length_b   1.000
_cell.length_c   1.000
_cell.angle_alpha   90.00
_cell.angle_beta   90.00
_cell.angle_gamma   90.00
#
_symmetry.space_group_name_H-M   'P 1'
#
loop_
_entity.id
_entity.type
_entity.pdbx_description
1 polymer ?
#
loop_
_entity_poly.entity_id
_entity_poly.type
_entity_poly.pdbx_seq_one_letter_code
_entity_poly.pdbx_strand_id
1 'polypeptide(L)' 'MRESRSLGQWFFRLVSTVLLVLAASLSPSPQASAPAAPSIVYFPQTGHHVSEPFLSFWLQHGGIRIFGYPVSEP' A
#
# COMPACT_ATOMS: atom_id res chain seq x y z
N MET A 1 -61.70 -4.55 2.06
CA MET A 1 -60.75 -5.66 2.29
C MET A 1 -59.58 -5.55 1.32
N ARG A 2 -58.53 -4.80 1.66
CA ARG A 2 -57.33 -4.67 0.82
C ARG A 2 -56.20 -4.12 1.69
N GLU A 3 -55.39 -4.99 2.31
CA GLU A 3 -54.07 -4.63 2.90
C GLU A 3 -53.28 -5.82 3.50
N SER A 4 -53.30 -7.01 2.87
CA SER A 4 -52.55 -8.17 3.39
C SER A 4 -51.17 -8.42 2.74
N ARG A 5 -50.59 -7.45 1.99
CA ARG A 5 -49.35 -7.67 1.20
C ARG A 5 -48.08 -7.02 1.75
N SER A 6 -48.09 -6.42 2.94
CA SER A 6 -46.98 -5.55 3.38
C SER A 6 -45.89 -6.23 4.22
N LEU A 7 -46.20 -7.21 5.09
CA LEU A 7 -45.19 -7.76 6.01
C LEU A 7 -44.04 -8.50 5.32
N GLY A 8 -44.34 -9.30 4.28
CA GLY A 8 -43.32 -10.02 3.52
C GLY A 8 -42.40 -9.07 2.76
N GLN A 9 -42.94 -8.05 2.10
CA GLN A 9 -42.14 -7.09 1.34
C GLN A 9 -41.17 -6.30 2.22
N TRP A 10 -41.58 -5.84 3.40
CA TRP A 10 -40.68 -5.15 4.33
C TRP A 10 -39.54 -6.04 4.83
N PHE A 11 -39.84 -7.31 5.11
CA PHE A 11 -38.84 -8.28 5.52
C PHE A 11 -37.82 -8.58 4.39
N PHE A 12 -38.32 -8.77 3.16
CA PHE A 12 -37.47 -8.94 1.98
C PHE A 12 -36.58 -7.72 1.70
N ARG A 13 -37.06 -6.50 1.95
CA ARG A 13 -36.25 -5.27 1.78
C ARG A 13 -35.14 -5.16 2.82
N LEU A 14 -35.40 -5.53 4.08
CA LEU A 14 -34.38 -5.53 5.12
C LEU A 14 -33.30 -6.58 4.85
N VAL A 15 -33.70 -7.81 4.51
CA VAL A 15 -32.76 -8.89 4.14
C VAL A 15 -31.93 -8.51 2.92
N SER A 16 -32.55 -7.94 1.88
CA SER A 16 -31.84 -7.50 0.67
C SER A 16 -30.85 -6.36 0.95
N THR A 17 -31.19 -5.42 1.83
CA THR A 17 -30.29 -4.31 2.20
C THR A 17 -29.10 -4.82 3.00
N VAL A 18 -29.32 -5.74 3.94
CA VAL A 18 -28.24 -6.39 4.70
C VAL A 18 -27.33 -7.21 3.78
N LEU A 19 -27.90 -7.95 2.82
CA LEU A 19 -27.12 -8.69 1.82
C LEU A 19 -26.28 -7.77 0.92
N LEU A 20 -26.81 -6.60 0.53
CA LEU A 20 -26.07 -5.61 -0.25
C LEU A 20 -24.90 -5.00 0.53
N VAL A 21 -25.08 -4.68 1.81
CA VAL A 21 -24.01 -4.15 2.68
C VAL A 21 -22.95 -5.21 2.96
N LEU A 22 -23.36 -6.46 3.16
CA LEU A 22 -22.43 -7.57 3.37
C LEU A 22 -21.62 -7.87 2.12
N ALA A 23 -22.25 -7.86 0.94
CA ALA A 23 -21.57 -8.07 -0.33
C ALA A 23 -20.56 -6.96 -0.66
N ALA A 24 -20.87 -5.70 -0.32
CA ALA A 24 -19.97 -4.56 -0.53
C ALA A 24 -18.70 -4.64 0.34
N SER A 25 -18.75 -5.33 1.48
CA SER A 25 -17.63 -5.45 2.44
C SER A 25 -16.56 -6.47 2.02
N LEU A 26 -16.84 -7.31 1.02
CA LEU A 26 -15.88 -8.27 0.46
C LEU A 26 -15.11 -7.71 -0.76
N SER A 27 -15.22 -6.41 -1.03
CA SER A 27 -14.53 -5.79 -2.17
C SER A 27 -13.01 -5.91 -1.97
N PRO A 28 -12.27 -6.60 -2.88
CA PRO A 28 -10.83 -6.64 -2.80
C PRO A 28 -10.32 -5.21 -2.98
N SER A 29 -9.72 -4.64 -1.93
CA SER A 29 -9.01 -3.37 -2.09
C SER A 29 -7.88 -3.59 -3.09
N PRO A 30 -7.72 -2.71 -4.10
CA PRO A 30 -6.57 -2.79 -4.99
C PRO A 30 -5.32 -2.64 -4.13
N GLN A 31 -4.56 -3.72 -3.97
CA GLN A 31 -3.22 -3.65 -3.41
C GLN A 31 -2.39 -2.82 -4.38
N ALA A 32 -2.17 -1.55 -4.04
CA ALA A 32 -1.17 -0.76 -4.72
C ALA A 32 0.18 -1.47 -4.54
N SER A 33 0.77 -1.92 -5.64
CA SER A 33 2.15 -2.40 -5.61
C SER A 33 3.03 -1.23 -5.16
N ALA A 34 3.63 -1.36 -3.97
CA ALA A 34 4.64 -0.39 -3.57
C ALA A 34 5.75 -0.41 -4.64
N PRO A 35 6.24 0.75 -5.10
CA PRO A 35 7.36 0.78 -6.02
C PRO A 35 8.54 0.03 -5.39
N ALA A 36 9.23 -0.76 -6.19
CA ALA A 36 10.44 -1.43 -5.75
C ALA A 36 11.42 -0.39 -5.21
N ALA A 37 12.04 -0.66 -4.05
CA ALA A 37 13.08 0.19 -3.53
C ALA A 37 14.22 0.29 -4.56
N PRO A 38 14.84 1.47 -4.74
CA PRO A 38 15.93 1.62 -5.68
C PRO A 38 17.10 0.72 -5.26
N SER A 39 17.65 -0.03 -6.22
CA SER A 39 18.85 -0.84 -6.02
C SER A 39 20.14 -0.04 -6.11
N ILE A 40 20.06 1.23 -6.53
CA ILE A 40 21.18 2.16 -6.67
C ILE A 40 20.71 3.60 -6.46
N VAL A 41 21.53 4.39 -5.77
CA VAL A 41 21.28 5.81 -5.49
C VAL A 41 22.48 6.63 -5.94
N TYR A 42 22.25 7.62 -6.80
CA TYR A 42 23.26 8.57 -7.26
C TYR A 42 23.37 9.79 -6.34
N PHE A 43 24.59 10.23 -6.06
CA PHE A 43 24.89 11.41 -5.27
C PHE A 43 25.63 12.46 -6.11
N PRO A 44 24.95 13.53 -6.57
CA PRO A 44 25.57 14.53 -7.44
C PRO A 44 26.68 15.35 -6.76
N GLN A 45 26.71 15.38 -5.43
CA GLN A 45 27.71 16.11 -4.65
C GLN A 45 29.13 15.56 -4.86
N THR A 46 29.25 14.26 -5.11
CA THR A 46 30.53 13.57 -5.30
C THR A 46 30.61 12.83 -6.63
N GLY A 47 29.49 12.72 -7.37
CA GLY A 47 29.44 12.04 -8.65
C GLY A 47 29.46 10.52 -8.53
N HIS A 48 29.21 9.96 -7.35
CA HIS A 48 29.25 8.52 -7.10
C HIS A 48 27.88 7.94 -6.80
N HIS A 49 27.79 6.62 -6.92
CA HIS A 49 26.59 5.84 -6.62
C HIS A 49 26.80 4.95 -5.40
N VAL A 50 25.70 4.61 -4.73
CA VAL A 50 25.65 3.55 -3.71
C VAL A 50 24.62 2.53 -4.16
N SER A 51 25.03 1.28 -4.35
CA SER A 51 24.18 0.19 -4.80
C SER A 51 24.00 -0.90 -3.74
N GLU A 52 22.94 -1.70 -3.88
CA GLU A 52 22.75 -2.92 -3.12
C GLU A 52 23.94 -3.90 -3.33
N PRO A 53 24.29 -4.71 -2.32
CA PRO A 53 23.67 -4.79 -0.98
C PRO A 53 24.20 -3.73 0.00
N PHE A 54 25.23 -2.97 -0.39
CA PHE A 54 25.84 -1.99 0.50
C PHE A 54 24.91 -0.80 0.80
N LEU A 55 24.03 -0.42 -0.14
CA LEU A 55 23.01 0.61 0.06
C LEU A 55 22.11 0.31 1.27
N SER A 56 21.61 -0.93 1.38
CA SER A 56 20.83 -1.39 2.53
C SER A 56 21.60 -1.24 3.84
N PHE A 57 22.86 -1.67 3.88
CA PHE A 57 23.72 -1.50 5.06
C PHE A 57 23.91 -0.02 5.39
N TRP A 58 24.28 0.78 4.40
CA TRP A 58 24.56 2.21 4.55
C TRP A 58 23.33 2.97 5.07
N LEU A 59 22.14 2.71 4.52
CA LEU A 59 20.87 3.30 4.99
C LEU A 59 20.53 2.87 6.43
N GLN A 60 20.68 1.59 6.76
CA GLN A 60 20.39 1.07 8.09
C GLN A 60 21.35 1.60 9.17
N HIS A 61 22.59 1.90 8.82
CA HIS A 61 23.65 2.33 9.74
C HIS A 61 23.84 3.86 9.78
N GLY A 62 22.84 4.62 9.33
CA GLY A 62 22.76 6.08 9.51
C GLY A 62 23.06 6.91 8.26
N GLY A 63 23.43 6.27 7.15
CA GLY A 63 23.60 6.87 5.83
C GLY A 63 24.52 8.09 5.85
N ILE A 64 24.09 9.16 5.17
CA ILE A 64 24.86 10.42 5.03
C ILE A 64 25.30 10.97 6.38
N ARG A 65 24.50 10.82 7.44
CA ARG A 65 24.83 11.42 8.75
C ARG A 65 26.05 10.78 9.42
N ILE A 66 26.34 9.52 9.11
CA ILE A 66 27.43 8.76 9.73
C ILE A 66 28.60 8.55 8.75
N PHE A 67 28.29 8.15 7.52
CA PHE A 67 29.31 7.83 6.51
C PHE A 67 29.65 9.00 5.59
N GLY A 68 28.82 10.03 5.54
CA GLY A 68 28.93 11.09 4.55
C GLY A 68 28.50 10.66 3.14
N TYR A 69 28.86 11.47 2.15
CA TYR A 69 28.65 11.15 0.74
C TYR A 69 29.69 10.12 0.25
N PRO A 70 29.33 9.24 -0.70
CA PRO A 70 30.28 8.28 -1.28
C PRO A 70 31.42 9.00 -2.02
N VAL A 71 32.66 8.52 -1.87
CA VAL A 71 33.85 9.02 -2.59
C VAL A 71 34.39 8.03 -3.63
N SER A 72 33.76 6.86 -3.69
CA SER A 72 33.97 5.81 -4.67
C SER A 72 32.70 4.98 -4.76
N GLU A 73 32.61 4.14 -5.78
CA GLU A 73 31.57 3.13 -5.86
C GLU A 73 31.91 1.99 -4.88
N PRO A 74 30.91 1.41 -4.18
CA PRO A 74 31.10 0.26 -3.31
C PRO A 74 31.31 -1.05 -4.08
#